data_AF-A0A7H0VH22-F1
#
_entry.id   AF-A0A7H0VH22-F1
#
_cell.length_a   1.000
_cell.length_b   1.000
_cell.length_c   1.000
_cell.angle_alpha   90.00
_cell.angle_beta   90.00
_cell.angle_gamma   90.00
#
_symmetry.space_group_name_H-M   'P 1'
#
loop_
_entity.id
_entity.type
_entity.pdbx_description
1 polymer ?
#
loop_
_entity_poly.entity_id
_entity_poly.type
_entity_poly.pdbx_seq_one_letter_code
_entity_poly.pdbx_strand_id
1 'polypeptide(L)'
;MKLVITVYLLFFISACSNPELNSENQGGNEPIAGDSPSQMKALDLELDMKEDSSYCHIQNAFERDGEIYVVVDFIQYYTFDQAIEEARKRGQAELEILDNGDTNYFVFNDYFIANDNPRLRAYRLNEATRIESVPGLNGLDSLYFGNFQDEFEARGNPFFIWVENGWVSRMKEIFIP
;
A
#
# COMPACT_ATOMS: atom_id res chain seq x y z
N MET A 1 -10.06 61.09 30.41
CA MET A 1 -11.39 61.28 29.78
C MET A 1 -12.00 59.91 29.53
N LYS A 2 -13.33 59.81 29.70
CA LYS A 2 -14.24 58.66 29.63
C LYS A 2 -13.95 57.74 28.41
N LEU A 3 -14.23 56.43 28.42
CA LEU A 3 -15.57 55.85 28.55
C LEU A 3 -15.52 54.32 28.84
N VAL A 4 -16.34 53.90 29.78
CA VAL A 4 -16.71 52.51 30.12
C VAL A 4 -17.86 52.07 29.22
N ILE A 5 -17.80 50.87 28.62
CA ILE A 5 -19.01 50.06 28.34
C ILE A 5 -18.70 48.58 28.59
N THR A 6 -19.37 48.07 29.61
CA THR A 6 -19.54 46.68 30.04
C THR A 6 -20.57 45.97 29.16
N VAL A 7 -20.36 44.72 28.73
CA VAL A 7 -21.46 43.82 28.33
C VAL A 7 -21.18 42.37 28.77
N TYR A 8 -21.94 42.00 29.80
CA TYR A 8 -22.60 40.74 30.17
C TYR A 8 -22.10 39.36 29.72
N LEU A 9 -21.66 38.64 30.75
CA LEU A 9 -21.82 37.21 31.04
C LEU A 9 -23.28 36.73 30.87
N LEU A 10 -23.50 35.49 30.39
CA LEU A 10 -24.45 34.55 31.00
C LEU A 10 -24.26 33.10 30.51
N PHE A 11 -24.24 32.21 31.50
CA PHE A 11 -24.16 30.76 31.47
C PHE A 11 -25.48 30.11 31.02
N PHE A 12 -25.38 28.95 30.36
CA PHE A 12 -26.34 27.85 30.58
C PHE A 12 -25.59 26.53 30.66
N ILE A 13 -25.50 26.01 31.89
CA ILE A 13 -25.16 24.63 32.21
C ILE A 13 -26.50 23.90 32.26
N SER A 14 -26.75 22.96 31.35
CA SER A 14 -27.85 22.01 31.52
C SER A 14 -27.29 20.73 32.11
N ALA A 15 -27.50 20.56 33.41
CA ALA A 15 -27.50 19.27 34.06
C ALA A 15 -28.88 18.63 33.82
N CYS A 16 -28.90 17.41 33.26
CA CYS A 16 -30.04 16.52 33.44
C CYS A 16 -29.55 15.22 34.07
N SER A 17 -30.21 14.92 35.18
CA SER A 17 -30.06 13.87 36.16
C SER A 17 -30.38 12.47 35.66
N ASN A 18 -29.61 11.48 36.12
CA ASN A 18 -30.01 10.08 36.18
C ASN A 18 -31.09 9.86 37.24
N PRO A 19 -32.02 8.93 36.98
CA PRO A 19 -32.45 7.98 37.99
C PRO A 19 -32.23 6.52 37.54
N GLU A 20 -31.89 5.67 38.51
CA GLU A 20 -31.59 4.25 38.39
C GLU A 20 -32.84 3.34 38.23
N LEU A 21 -32.61 2.20 37.55
CA LEU A 21 -33.13 0.82 37.73
C LEU A 21 -34.59 0.56 38.15
N ASN A 22 -35.37 -0.12 37.28
CA ASN A 22 -35.59 -1.58 37.37
C ASN A 22 -36.50 -2.16 36.25
N SER A 23 -36.09 -3.33 35.74
CA SER A 23 -36.87 -4.54 35.37
C SER A 23 -38.21 -4.41 34.62
N GLU A 24 -38.27 -4.90 33.37
CA GLU A 24 -38.93 -6.18 33.03
C GLU A 24 -38.70 -6.58 31.56
N ASN A 25 -38.86 -7.89 31.35
CA ASN A 25 -38.46 -8.77 30.26
C ASN A 25 -39.38 -8.71 29.02
N GLN A 26 -38.84 -8.80 27.79
CA GLN A 26 -39.35 -9.66 26.69
C GLN A 26 -38.61 -9.45 25.35
N GLY A 27 -37.86 -10.49 24.95
CA GLY A 27 -37.88 -11.14 23.62
C GLY A 27 -37.63 -10.33 22.33
N GLY A 28 -36.52 -10.62 21.65
CA GLY A 28 -36.34 -10.36 20.22
C GLY A 28 -34.90 -10.61 19.75
N ASN A 29 -34.67 -11.68 18.98
CA ASN A 29 -33.40 -11.99 18.31
C ASN A 29 -33.06 -10.90 17.27
N GLU A 30 -31.78 -10.48 17.18
CA GLU A 30 -31.04 -10.20 15.93
C GLU A 30 -29.59 -9.75 16.19
N PRO A 31 -28.67 -9.86 15.19
CA PRO A 31 -27.24 -10.09 15.40
C PRO A 31 -26.43 -8.83 15.72
N ILE A 32 -25.33 -9.01 16.44
CA ILE A 32 -24.31 -7.98 16.65
C ILE A 32 -23.55 -7.79 15.33
N ALA A 33 -24.00 -6.83 14.52
CA ALA A 33 -23.26 -6.31 13.39
C ALA A 33 -22.02 -5.60 13.92
N GLY A 34 -20.85 -6.15 13.59
CA GLY A 34 -19.57 -5.44 13.67
C GLY A 34 -19.58 -4.34 12.64
N ASP A 35 -19.65 -3.10 13.11
CA ASP A 35 -19.55 -1.92 12.26
C ASP A 35 -18.18 -1.28 12.47
N SER A 36 -17.29 -1.52 11.51
CA SER A 36 -16.29 -0.52 11.11
C SER A 36 -15.61 -0.97 9.81
N PRO A 37 -16.17 -0.67 8.63
CA PRO A 37 -15.35 -0.54 7.44
C PRO A 37 -14.61 0.80 7.54
N SER A 38 -13.32 0.72 7.85
CA SER A 38 -12.36 1.80 7.64
C SER A 38 -12.54 2.35 6.23
N GLN A 39 -13.12 3.56 6.13
CA GLN A 39 -13.36 4.25 4.88
C GLN A 39 -12.03 4.63 4.23
N MET A 40 -11.54 3.80 3.30
CA MET A 40 -10.57 4.24 2.32
C MET A 40 -11.24 5.28 1.43
N LYS A 41 -10.77 6.52 1.59
CA LYS A 41 -11.06 7.68 0.75
C LYS A 41 -11.03 7.27 -0.73
N ALA A 42 -12.06 7.66 -1.50
CA ALA A 42 -12.16 7.37 -2.92
C ALA A 42 -10.85 7.76 -3.63
N LEU A 43 -10.02 6.75 -3.93
CA LEU A 43 -8.80 6.92 -4.68
C LEU A 43 -9.23 7.18 -6.12
N ASP A 44 -8.92 8.37 -6.64
CA ASP A 44 -9.15 8.71 -8.05
C ASP A 44 -8.12 7.91 -8.87
N LEU A 45 -8.50 6.66 -9.13
CA LEU A 45 -7.63 5.63 -9.63
C LEU A 45 -7.74 5.64 -11.15
N GLU A 46 -6.75 6.22 -11.81
CA GLU A 46 -6.70 6.25 -13.27
C GLU A 46 -6.49 4.83 -13.79
N LEU A 47 -7.47 4.34 -14.54
CA LEU A 47 -7.36 3.09 -15.30
C LEU A 47 -6.47 3.36 -16.51
N ASP A 48 -5.27 2.79 -16.48
CA ASP A 48 -4.32 2.90 -17.59
C ASP A 48 -4.52 1.73 -18.56
N MET A 49 -4.77 2.03 -19.83
CA MET A 49 -5.03 1.03 -20.88
C MET A 49 -3.79 0.70 -21.72
N LYS A 50 -2.65 1.33 -21.42
CA LYS A 50 -1.42 1.17 -22.19
C LYS A 50 -0.81 -0.21 -21.93
N GLU A 51 -0.32 -0.84 -23.01
CA GLU A 51 0.55 -2.01 -22.87
C GLU A 51 1.88 -1.56 -22.27
N ASP A 52 2.20 -2.11 -21.10
CA ASP A 52 3.41 -1.76 -20.37
C ASP A 52 3.93 -2.97 -19.59
N SER A 53 5.23 -2.96 -19.30
CA SER A 53 5.82 -3.92 -18.39
C SER A 53 6.86 -3.23 -17.55
N SER A 54 6.73 -3.31 -16.24
CA SER A 54 7.57 -2.55 -15.31
C SER A 54 7.67 -3.22 -13.96
N TYR A 55 8.61 -2.73 -13.14
CA TYR A 55 8.69 -3.08 -11.73
C TYR A 55 7.71 -2.25 -10.92
N CYS A 56 7.04 -2.86 -9.95
CA CYS A 56 6.14 -2.17 -9.04
C CYS A 56 6.16 -2.78 -7.63
N HIS A 57 5.71 -2.00 -6.66
CA HIS A 57 5.17 -2.55 -5.42
C HIS A 57 3.65 -2.66 -5.55
N ILE A 58 3.09 -3.72 -5.00
CA ILE A 58 1.65 -3.87 -4.85
C ILE A 58 1.27 -3.22 -3.53
N GLN A 59 0.34 -2.27 -3.60
CA GLN A 59 -0.09 -1.50 -2.44
C GLN A 59 -1.38 -2.03 -1.84
N ASN A 60 -2.28 -2.55 -2.68
CA ASN A 60 -3.57 -3.11 -2.28
C ASN A 60 -4.15 -3.95 -3.43
N ALA A 61 -5.12 -4.81 -3.12
CA ALA A 61 -6.03 -5.42 -4.09
C ALA A 61 -7.47 -5.27 -3.59
N PHE A 62 -8.42 -4.96 -4.46
CA PHE A 62 -9.82 -4.77 -4.06
C PHE A 62 -10.79 -5.26 -5.13
N GLU A 63 -12.00 -5.61 -4.72
CA GLU A 63 -13.10 -5.92 -5.63
C GLU A 63 -14.01 -4.70 -5.82
N ARG A 64 -14.43 -4.45 -7.07
CA ARG A 64 -15.43 -3.44 -7.42
C ARG A 64 -16.27 -3.97 -8.58
N ASP A 65 -17.59 -3.94 -8.42
CA ASP A 65 -18.55 -4.37 -9.44
C ASP A 65 -18.34 -5.81 -9.95
N GLY A 66 -17.89 -6.72 -9.06
CA GLY A 66 -17.59 -8.11 -9.39
C GLY A 66 -16.25 -8.32 -10.08
N GLU A 67 -15.43 -7.28 -10.20
CA GLU A 67 -14.12 -7.32 -10.83
C GLU A 67 -13.02 -7.04 -9.80
N ILE A 68 -11.92 -7.78 -9.89
CA ILE A 68 -10.78 -7.62 -8.99
C ILE A 68 -9.78 -6.65 -9.63
N TYR A 69 -9.26 -5.73 -8.84
CA TYR A 69 -8.25 -4.76 -9.22
C TYR A 69 -7.04 -4.85 -8.30
N VAL A 70 -5.84 -4.71 -8.87
CA VAL A 70 -4.60 -4.55 -8.12
C VAL A 70 -4.13 -3.10 -8.22
N VAL A 71 -3.79 -2.50 -7.08
CA VAL A 71 -3.20 -1.16 -7.00
C VAL A 71 -1.68 -1.30 -6.93
N VAL A 72 -0.99 -0.66 -7.86
CA VAL A 72 0.46 -0.73 -7.96
C VAL A 72 1.08 0.66 -7.92
N ASP A 73 2.28 0.73 -7.35
CA ASP A 73 3.18 1.88 -7.42
C ASP A 73 4.42 1.49 -8.20
N PHE A 74 4.65 2.12 -9.35
CA PHE A 74 5.77 1.75 -10.22
C PHE A 74 7.10 2.25 -9.66
N ILE A 75 8.11 1.41 -9.74
CA ILE A 75 9.46 1.67 -9.25
C ILE A 75 10.49 1.45 -10.36
N GLN A 76 11.70 1.90 -10.11
CA GLN A 76 12.89 1.50 -10.85
C GLN A 76 13.66 0.49 -10.01
N TYR A 77 13.99 -0.66 -10.60
CA TYR A 77 14.78 -1.72 -9.96
C TYR A 77 16.09 -1.89 -10.72
N TYR A 78 17.20 -1.66 -10.03
CA TYR A 78 18.56 -1.75 -10.58
C TYR A 78 19.33 -2.84 -9.84
N THR A 79 20.25 -3.51 -10.53
CA THR A 79 21.11 -4.56 -9.96
C THR A 79 22.58 -4.34 -10.31
N PHE A 80 23.47 -4.90 -9.50
CA PHE A 80 24.92 -4.89 -9.67
C PHE A 80 25.47 -3.48 -9.92
N ASP A 81 26.31 -3.30 -10.94
CA ASP A 81 26.94 -2.01 -11.26
C ASP A 81 25.92 -0.88 -11.49
N GLN A 82 24.77 -1.19 -12.09
CA GLN A 82 23.71 -0.19 -12.30
C GLN A 82 23.10 0.28 -10.99
N ALA A 83 22.98 -0.61 -10.00
CA ALA A 83 22.48 -0.25 -8.68
C ALA A 83 23.41 0.75 -7.99
N ILE A 84 24.73 0.50 -8.05
CA ILE A 84 25.75 1.41 -7.50
C ILE A 84 25.72 2.75 -8.25
N GLU A 85 25.66 2.73 -9.58
CA GLU A 85 25.62 3.94 -10.40
C GLU A 85 24.41 4.82 -10.05
N GLU A 86 23.22 4.23 -10.02
CA GLU A 86 21.96 4.93 -9.77
C GLU A 86 21.80 5.39 -8.32
N ALA A 87 22.28 4.60 -7.35
CA ALA A 87 22.36 5.01 -5.95
C ALA A 87 23.35 6.16 -5.77
N ARG A 88 24.51 6.12 -6.44
CA ARG A 88 25.52 7.20 -6.37
C ARG A 88 24.99 8.51 -6.94
N LYS A 89 24.29 8.46 -8.08
CA LYS A 89 23.62 9.64 -8.67
C LYS A 89 22.64 10.31 -7.70
N ARG A 90 22.01 9.53 -6.83
CA ARG A 90 21.04 9.98 -5.82
C ARG A 90 21.66 10.27 -4.44
N GLY A 91 22.97 10.07 -4.28
CA GLY A 91 23.64 10.22 -2.98
C GLY A 91 23.21 9.18 -1.94
N GLN A 92 22.75 8.01 -2.40
CA GLN A 92 22.26 6.89 -1.58
C GLN A 92 23.16 5.66 -1.66
N ALA A 93 24.27 5.74 -2.39
CA ALA A 93 25.31 4.71 -2.32
C ALA A 93 26.13 4.88 -1.03
N GLU A 94 26.51 3.77 -0.43
CA GLU A 94 27.44 3.75 0.69
C GLU A 94 28.86 4.06 0.21
N LEU A 95 29.66 4.61 1.12
CA LEU A 95 31.05 5.00 0.86
C LEU A 95 31.97 4.32 1.87
N GLU A 96 32.92 3.56 1.35
CA GLU A 96 34.04 3.03 2.11
C GLU A 96 35.33 3.77 1.69
N ILE A 97 36.08 4.25 2.67
CA ILE A 97 37.43 4.80 2.45
C ILE A 97 38.43 3.71 2.77
N LEU A 98 39.20 3.30 1.77
CA LEU A 98 40.21 2.25 1.87
C LEU A 98 41.46 2.76 2.59
N ASP A 99 42.28 1.84 3.12
CA ASP A 99 43.51 2.16 3.87
C ASP A 99 44.52 3.02 3.07
N ASN A 100 44.47 2.95 1.74
CA ASN A 100 45.31 3.75 0.85
C ASN A 100 44.73 5.16 0.55
N GLY A 101 43.57 5.49 1.11
CA GLY A 101 42.85 6.75 0.89
C GLY A 101 41.91 6.75 -0.31
N ASP A 102 41.81 5.64 -1.06
CA ASP A 102 40.87 5.52 -2.17
C ASP A 102 39.43 5.36 -1.66
N THR A 103 38.48 5.71 -2.51
CA THR A 103 37.04 5.59 -2.20
C THR A 103 36.41 4.46 -2.99
N ASN A 104 35.64 3.62 -2.31
CA ASN A 104 34.79 2.60 -2.92
C ASN A 104 33.32 2.90 -2.65
N TYR A 105 32.48 2.80 -3.68
CA TYR A 105 31.02 2.97 -3.55
C TYR A 105 30.34 1.62 -3.70
N PHE A 106 29.36 1.35 -2.86
CA PHE A 106 28.59 0.11 -2.93
C PHE A 106 27.14 0.31 -2.51
N VAL A 107 26.32 -0.70 -2.78
CA VAL A 107 24.96 -0.84 -2.24
C VAL A 107 24.87 -2.22 -1.60
N PHE A 108 24.09 -2.35 -0.53
CA PHE A 108 23.88 -3.65 0.09
C PHE A 108 23.09 -4.57 -0.84
N ASN A 109 23.42 -5.87 -0.81
CA ASN A 109 22.75 -6.94 -1.56
C ASN A 109 22.72 -6.73 -3.09
N ASP A 110 23.61 -5.89 -3.64
CA ASP A 110 23.76 -5.63 -5.08
C ASP A 110 22.48 -5.19 -5.80
N TYR A 111 21.54 -4.55 -5.10
CA TYR A 111 20.34 -3.97 -5.73
C TYR A 111 20.03 -2.59 -5.18
N PHE A 112 19.27 -1.83 -5.97
CA PHE A 112 18.80 -0.51 -5.59
C PHE A 112 17.41 -0.25 -6.18
N ILE A 113 16.49 0.19 -5.33
CA ILE A 113 15.12 0.56 -5.71
C ILE A 113 14.98 2.06 -5.59
N ALA A 114 14.49 2.69 -6.65
CA ALA A 114 14.07 4.09 -6.64
C ALA A 114 12.60 4.21 -7.01
N ASN A 115 11.95 5.24 -6.49
CA ASN A 115 10.63 5.67 -6.93
C ASN A 115 10.62 7.20 -7.03
N ASP A 116 11.12 7.70 -8.16
CA ASP A 116 11.23 9.14 -8.38
C ASP A 116 9.88 9.80 -8.72
N ASN A 117 8.83 9.00 -9.00
CA ASN A 117 7.49 9.48 -9.37
C ASN A 117 6.40 8.56 -8.78
N PRO A 118 6.16 8.61 -7.47
CA PRO A 118 5.21 7.73 -6.81
C PRO A 118 3.80 8.05 -7.30
N ARG A 119 3.22 7.10 -8.03
CA ARG A 119 1.89 7.25 -8.61
C ARG A 119 1.18 5.91 -8.67
N LEU A 120 0.12 5.83 -7.89
CA LEU A 120 -0.76 4.68 -7.84
C LEU A 120 -1.56 4.55 -9.14
N ARG A 121 -1.62 3.32 -9.64
CA ARG A 121 -2.44 2.92 -10.79
C ARG A 121 -3.13 1.61 -10.44
N ALA A 122 -4.32 1.38 -11.00
CA ALA A 122 -5.00 0.12 -10.83
C ALA A 122 -5.24 -0.54 -12.17
N TYR A 123 -5.05 -1.85 -12.13
CA TYR A 123 -5.23 -2.71 -13.28
C TYR A 123 -6.18 -3.82 -12.88
N ARG A 124 -7.06 -4.18 -13.81
CA ARG A 124 -7.99 -5.29 -13.61
C ARG A 124 -7.23 -6.61 -13.64
N LEU A 125 -7.56 -7.52 -12.73
CA LEU A 125 -7.18 -8.92 -12.79
C LEU A 125 -8.32 -9.73 -13.41
N ASN A 126 -8.00 -10.82 -14.10
CA ASN A 126 -9.00 -11.76 -14.58
C ASN A 126 -8.52 -13.20 -14.37
N GLU A 127 -9.39 -14.17 -14.70
CA GLU A 127 -9.09 -15.60 -14.54
C GLU A 127 -7.88 -16.07 -15.37
N ALA A 128 -7.47 -15.30 -16.38
CA ALA A 128 -6.32 -15.61 -17.23
C ALA A 128 -5.00 -14.99 -16.71
N THR A 129 -5.06 -14.08 -15.73
CA THR A 129 -3.87 -13.49 -15.12
C THR A 129 -2.99 -14.60 -14.53
N ARG A 130 -1.67 -14.53 -14.73
CA ARG A 130 -0.71 -15.47 -14.13
C ARG A 130 0.10 -14.79 -13.06
N ILE A 131 0.07 -15.29 -11.83
CA ILE A 131 0.84 -14.75 -10.71
C ILE A 131 1.87 -15.79 -10.28
N GLU A 132 3.14 -15.43 -10.43
CA GLU A 132 4.29 -16.21 -10.01
C GLU A 132 4.88 -15.60 -8.76
N SER A 133 4.70 -16.26 -7.63
CA SER A 133 5.34 -15.87 -6.38
C SER A 133 6.66 -16.61 -6.21
N VAL A 134 7.65 -15.95 -5.62
CA VAL A 134 8.87 -16.65 -5.21
C VAL A 134 8.47 -17.54 -4.03
N PRO A 135 8.73 -18.86 -4.09
CA PRO A 135 8.48 -19.71 -2.94
C PRO A 135 9.27 -19.17 -1.74
N GLY A 136 8.60 -18.99 -0.61
CA GLY A 136 9.33 -18.87 0.66
C GLY A 136 10.18 -20.13 0.88
N LEU A 137 10.99 -20.13 1.95
CA LEU A 137 11.82 -21.29 2.35
C LEU A 137 11.07 -22.64 2.42
N ASN A 138 9.73 -22.63 2.38
CA ASN A 138 8.86 -23.80 2.47
C ASN A 138 8.26 -24.29 1.13
N GLY A 139 8.67 -23.76 -0.02
CA GLY A 139 8.24 -24.26 -1.33
C GLY A 139 6.93 -23.64 -1.83
N LEU A 140 6.71 -23.79 -3.14
CA LEU A 140 5.78 -23.05 -4.00
C LEU A 140 4.36 -22.92 -3.45
N ASP A 141 3.97 -21.69 -3.07
CA ASP A 141 2.57 -21.29 -3.01
C ASP A 141 2.18 -20.70 -4.37
N SER A 142 1.50 -21.50 -5.18
CA SER A 142 0.63 -20.94 -6.22
C SER A 142 -0.52 -20.22 -5.51
N LEU A 143 -0.45 -18.88 -5.43
CA LEU A 143 -1.49 -18.08 -4.80
C LEU A 143 -2.80 -18.21 -5.58
N TYR A 144 -3.84 -18.65 -4.89
CA TYR A 144 -5.20 -18.77 -5.43
C TYR A 144 -5.93 -17.44 -5.31
N PHE A 145 -6.80 -17.16 -6.29
CA PHE A 145 -7.34 -15.82 -6.50
C PHE A 145 -8.20 -15.21 -5.37
N GLY A 146 -8.52 -15.98 -4.34
CA GLY A 146 -9.46 -15.59 -3.29
C GLY A 146 -8.88 -14.88 -2.06
N ASN A 147 -7.55 -14.91 -1.85
CA ASN A 147 -6.91 -14.42 -0.61
C ASN A 147 -5.92 -13.26 -0.82
N PHE A 148 -5.95 -12.60 -1.98
CA PHE A 148 -4.88 -11.68 -2.41
C PHE A 148 -4.65 -10.44 -1.56
N GLN A 149 -5.67 -9.95 -0.85
CA GLN A 149 -5.55 -8.67 -0.15
C GLN A 149 -4.56 -8.77 1.01
N ASP A 150 -4.60 -9.86 1.78
CA ASP A 150 -3.70 -10.07 2.92
C ASP A 150 -2.29 -10.53 2.49
N GLU A 151 -2.16 -11.19 1.34
CA GLU A 151 -0.91 -11.81 0.90
C GLU A 151 0.11 -10.82 0.33
N PHE A 152 -0.35 -9.76 -0.35
CA PHE A 152 0.55 -8.76 -0.93
C PHE A 152 1.07 -7.76 0.11
N GLU A 153 0.21 -7.32 1.02
CA GLU A 153 0.58 -6.36 2.07
C GLU A 153 1.66 -6.94 3.01
N ALA A 154 1.67 -8.27 3.22
CA ALA A 154 2.60 -8.93 4.13
C ALA A 154 4.03 -9.10 3.59
N ARG A 155 4.22 -9.12 2.27
CA ARG A 155 5.51 -9.51 1.67
C ARG A 155 6.43 -8.35 1.36
N GLY A 156 5.91 -7.17 1.00
CA GLY A 156 6.70 -5.98 0.66
C GLY A 156 7.63 -6.11 -0.57
N ASN A 157 7.79 -7.30 -1.13
CA ASN A 157 8.63 -7.56 -2.30
C ASN A 157 8.07 -6.87 -3.56
N PRO A 158 8.95 -6.39 -4.44
CA PRO A 158 8.51 -5.86 -5.72
C PRO A 158 8.11 -6.98 -6.67
N PHE A 159 7.26 -6.62 -7.63
CA PHE A 159 6.81 -7.46 -8.72
C PHE A 159 7.26 -6.85 -10.04
N PHE A 160 7.49 -7.70 -11.02
CA PHE A 160 7.45 -7.29 -12.42
C PHE A 160 6.07 -7.64 -12.97
N ILE A 161 5.40 -6.64 -13.53
CA ILE A 161 4.03 -6.76 -14.03
C ILE A 161 4.00 -6.58 -15.54
N TRP A 162 3.11 -7.31 -16.22
CA TRP A 162 2.79 -7.14 -17.62
C TRP A 162 1.32 -6.76 -17.73
N VAL A 163 1.07 -5.60 -18.34
CA VAL A 163 -0.28 -5.07 -18.56
C VAL A 163 -0.56 -5.09 -20.05
N GLU A 164 -1.72 -5.63 -20.42
CA GLU A 164 -2.22 -5.68 -21.78
C GLU A 164 -3.66 -5.15 -21.78
N ASN A 165 -3.97 -4.15 -22.61
CA ASN A 165 -5.34 -3.60 -22.72
C ASN A 165 -6.00 -3.23 -21.37
N GLY A 166 -5.22 -2.73 -20.41
CA GLY A 166 -5.69 -2.31 -19.08
C GLY A 166 -5.99 -3.42 -18.08
N TRP A 167 -5.66 -4.68 -18.40
CA TRP A 167 -5.67 -5.79 -17.45
C TRP A 167 -4.27 -6.40 -17.32
N VAL A 168 -4.04 -7.07 -16.20
CA VAL A 168 -2.74 -7.67 -15.90
C VAL A 168 -2.67 -9.06 -16.50
N SER A 169 -1.80 -9.28 -17.49
CA SER A 169 -1.61 -10.60 -18.09
C SER A 169 -0.73 -11.49 -17.22
N ARG A 170 0.29 -10.91 -16.57
CA ARG A 170 1.21 -11.64 -15.71
C ARG A 170 1.79 -10.76 -14.61
N MET A 171 2.11 -11.37 -13.48
CA MET A 171 2.87 -10.79 -12.39
C MET A 171 3.91 -11.81 -11.92
N LYS A 172 5.13 -11.34 -11.68
CA LYS A 172 6.19 -12.17 -11.13
C LYS A 172 6.86 -11.44 -9.97
N GLU A 173 6.81 -12.04 -8.80
CA GLU A 173 7.54 -11.57 -7.62
C GLU A 173 9.04 -11.60 -7.91
N ILE A 174 9.73 -10.52 -7.53
CA ILE A 174 11.18 -10.40 -7.65
C ILE A 174 11.78 -10.78 -6.31
N PHE A 175 12.66 -11.78 -6.33
CA PHE A 175 13.44 -12.15 -5.16
C PHE A 175 14.44 -11.03 -4.87
N ILE A 176 14.35 -10.48 -3.66
CA ILE A 176 15.35 -9.58 -3.09
C ILE A 176 16.22 -10.42 -2.13
N PRO A 177 17.56 -10.47 -2.33
CA PRO A 177 18.48 -11.23 -1.49
C PRO A 177 18.59 -10.72 -0.05
#